data_AF-A0A3C0UAJ7-F1
#
_entry.id   AF-A0A3C0UAJ7-F1
#
_cell.length_a   1.000
_cell.length_b   1.000
_cell.length_c   1.000
_cell.angle_alpha   90.00
_cell.angle_beta   90.00
_cell.angle_gamma   90.00
#
_symmetry.space_group_name_H-M   'P 1'
#
loop_
_entity.id
_entity.type
_entity.pdbx_description
1 polymer ?
#
loop_
_entity_poly.entity_id
_entity_poly.type
_entity_poly.pdbx_seq_one_letter_code
_entity_poly.pdbx_strand_id
1 'polypeptide(L)'
;RQFAAGILYHAAEICAVTDQYVNSYKRLWGGNEAPSYICWGHNNRSALLRIPQYKPGKGNSARMEFRALDPVANPYLAYSVLLAAGLDGIDKQMQLGEPTSDDVWELTDA
;
A
#
# COMPACT_ATOMS: atom_id res chain seq x y z
N ARG A 1 -8.24 -8.15 6.03
CA ARG A 1 -8.68 -6.77 6.40
C ARG A 1 -7.72 -6.17 7.42
N GLN A 2 -7.55 -6.75 8.61
CA GLN A 2 -6.57 -6.29 9.62
C GLN A 2 -5.14 -6.17 9.09
N PHE A 3 -4.69 -7.12 8.27
CA PHE A 3 -3.38 -7.04 7.61
C PHE A 3 -3.20 -5.79 6.73
N ALA A 4 -4.24 -5.40 6.00
CA ALA A 4 -4.23 -4.17 5.21
C ALA A 4 -4.16 -2.93 6.11
N ALA A 5 -4.88 -2.94 7.22
CA ALA A 5 -4.87 -1.85 8.20
C ALA A 5 -3.47 -1.67 8.80
N GLY A 6 -2.77 -2.76 9.15
CA GLY A 6 -1.39 -2.71 9.62
C GLY A 6 -0.41 -2.13 8.60
N ILE A 7 -0.51 -2.54 7.31
CA ILE A 7 0.30 -1.95 6.24
C ILE A 7 0.07 -0.44 6.11
N LEU A 8 -1.19 0.01 6.12
CA LEU A 8 -1.51 1.43 5.99
C LEU A 8 -1.04 2.24 7.20
N TYR A 9 -1.20 1.70 8.41
CA TYR A 9 -0.77 2.32 9.65
C TYR A 9 0.75 2.56 9.66
N HIS A 10 1.53 1.57 9.22
CA HIS A 10 2.99 1.63 9.20
C HIS A 10 3.57 2.19 7.89
N ALA A 11 2.74 2.59 6.92
CA ALA A 11 3.18 2.96 5.58
C ALA A 11 4.25 4.08 5.57
N ALA A 12 4.07 5.09 6.43
CA ALA A 12 4.99 6.22 6.53
C ALA A 12 6.38 5.82 7.06
N GLU A 13 6.47 4.88 8.01
CA GLU A 13 7.75 4.46 8.58
C GLU A 13 8.46 3.41 7.71
N ILE A 14 7.71 2.45 7.14
CA ILE A 14 8.31 1.40 6.31
C ILE A 14 8.79 1.95 4.96
N CYS A 15 8.37 3.15 4.54
CA CYS A 15 8.86 3.79 3.32
C CYS A 15 10.39 4.01 3.36
N ALA A 16 10.98 4.20 4.54
CA ALA A 16 12.43 4.28 4.68
C ALA A 16 13.15 3.01 4.21
N VAL A 17 12.45 1.86 4.23
CA VAL A 17 12.96 0.57 3.77
C VAL A 17 12.48 0.21 2.37
N THR A 18 11.23 0.56 1.99
CA THR A 18 10.66 0.24 0.68
C THR A 18 11.03 1.23 -0.42
N ASP A 19 11.48 2.44 -0.06
CA ASP A 19 11.74 3.59 -0.95
C ASP A 19 13.05 4.30 -0.52
N GLN A 20 14.15 3.55 -0.51
CA GLN A 20 15.39 3.87 0.23
C GLN A 20 16.17 5.10 -0.27
N TYR A 21 15.88 5.61 -1.47
CA TYR A 21 16.71 6.63 -2.12
C TYR A 21 15.92 7.90 -2.38
N VAL A 22 16.64 9.03 -2.45
CA VAL A 22 16.06 10.32 -2.85
C VAL A 22 15.29 10.22 -4.18
N ASN A 23 15.73 9.36 -5.10
CA ASN A 23 15.04 9.16 -6.38
C ASN A 23 13.70 8.42 -6.25
N SER A 24 13.52 7.57 -5.23
CA SER A 24 12.26 6.89 -4.93
C SER A 24 11.15 7.90 -4.65
N TYR A 25 11.44 8.93 -3.87
CA TYR A 25 10.49 9.99 -3.54
C TYR A 25 10.12 10.88 -4.74
N LYS A 26 11.00 11.02 -5.73
CA LYS A 26 10.65 11.70 -7.00
C LYS A 26 9.60 10.93 -7.78
N ARG A 27 9.58 9.59 -7.69
CA ARG A 27 8.52 8.75 -8.25
C ARG A 27 7.21 8.91 -7.47
N LEU A 28 7.27 8.88 -6.14
CA LEU A 28 6.08 8.96 -5.28
C LEU A 28 5.39 10.33 -5.34
N TRP A 29 6.14 11.42 -5.48
CA TRP A 29 5.60 12.79 -5.52
C TRP A 29 5.43 13.34 -6.95
N GLY A 30 6.14 12.79 -7.93
CA GLY A 30 6.31 13.43 -9.24
C GLY A 30 5.70 12.72 -10.46
N GLY A 31 5.02 11.57 -10.31
CA GLY A 31 4.72 10.69 -11.46
C GLY A 31 3.30 10.11 -11.52
N ASN A 32 2.73 10.12 -12.74
CA ASN A 32 1.55 9.36 -13.16
C ASN A 32 1.53 7.91 -12.63
N GLU A 33 0.34 7.46 -12.20
CA GLU A 33 0.01 6.12 -11.66
C GLU A 33 0.75 5.65 -10.38
N ALA A 34 1.71 6.40 -9.84
CA ALA A 34 2.39 6.10 -8.57
C ALA A 34 1.59 6.65 -7.36
N PRO A 35 1.58 5.94 -6.21
CA PRO A 35 0.79 6.38 -5.06
C PRO A 35 1.50 7.46 -4.24
N SER A 36 0.88 8.64 -4.11
CA SER A 36 1.37 9.74 -3.26
C SER A 36 0.75 9.77 -1.87
N TYR A 37 -0.41 9.15 -1.69
CA TYR A 37 -1.20 9.19 -0.45
C TYR A 37 -1.36 7.81 0.18
N ILE A 38 -1.36 7.75 1.51
CA ILE A 38 -1.64 6.53 2.28
C ILE A 38 -3.13 6.24 2.23
N CYS A 39 -3.52 5.38 1.30
CA CYS A 39 -4.92 5.02 1.07
C CYS A 39 -5.03 3.62 0.44
N TRP A 40 -6.24 3.07 0.45
CA TRP A 40 -6.53 1.80 -0.20
C TRP A 40 -7.83 1.86 -0.99
N GLY A 41 -7.95 1.02 -2.02
CA GLY A 41 -9.15 0.99 -2.85
C GLY A 41 -9.27 -0.27 -3.69
N HIS A 42 -10.51 -0.56 -4.11
CA HIS A 42 -10.81 -1.65 -5.03
C HIS A 42 -10.48 -1.23 -6.46
N ASN A 43 -9.60 -1.99 -7.14
CA ASN A 43 -9.17 -1.70 -8.52
C ASN A 43 -8.62 -0.27 -8.75
N ASN A 44 -8.34 0.48 -7.69
CA ASN A 44 -7.84 1.84 -7.75
C ASN A 44 -6.32 1.83 -7.98
N ARG A 45 -5.87 2.47 -9.07
CA ARG A 45 -4.45 2.48 -9.47
C ARG A 45 -3.65 3.61 -8.83
N SER A 46 -4.29 4.63 -8.29
CA SER A 46 -3.64 5.72 -7.58
C SER A 46 -3.50 5.45 -6.08
N ALA A 47 -4.23 4.46 -5.55
CA ALA A 47 -4.13 4.05 -4.15
C ALA A 47 -2.79 3.36 -3.81
N LEU A 48 -2.27 3.59 -2.60
CA LEU A 48 -1.07 2.92 -2.08
C LEU A 48 -1.26 1.40 -2.00
N LEU A 49 -2.39 0.97 -1.44
CA LEU A 49 -2.76 -0.44 -1.33
C LEU A 49 -3.95 -0.74 -2.24
N ARG A 50 -3.71 -1.41 -3.37
CA ARG A 50 -4.75 -1.82 -4.30
C ARG A 50 -5.27 -3.20 -3.94
N ILE A 51 -6.59 -3.37 -3.94
CA ILE A 51 -7.24 -4.68 -3.86
C ILE A 51 -7.80 -5.03 -5.25
N PRO A 52 -7.13 -5.89 -6.04
CA PRO A 52 -7.61 -6.29 -7.35
C PRO A 52 -8.90 -7.11 -7.24
N GLN A 53 -9.86 -6.83 -8.13
CA GLN A 53 -11.02 -7.72 -8.29
C GLN A 53 -10.59 -9.03 -8.94
N TYR A 54 -11.05 -10.16 -8.40
CA TYR A 54 -10.86 -11.48 -9.01
C TYR A 54 -12.14 -11.92 -9.73
N LYS A 55 -12.00 -12.74 -10.77
CA LYS A 55 -13.14 -13.28 -11.52
C LYS A 55 -14.02 -14.17 -10.63
N PRO A 56 -15.35 -14.23 -10.84
CA PRO A 56 -16.23 -15.15 -10.13
C PRO A 56 -15.66 -16.58 -10.13
N GLY A 57 -15.68 -17.24 -8.96
CA GLY A 57 -15.13 -18.58 -8.79
C GLY A 57 -13.60 -18.66 -8.59
N LYS A 58 -12.86 -17.54 -8.61
CA LYS A 58 -11.40 -17.50 -8.38
C LYS A 58 -11.00 -16.87 -7.04
N GLY A 59 -11.67 -17.26 -5.95
CA GLY A 59 -11.39 -16.74 -4.60
C GLY A 59 -9.92 -16.89 -4.16
N ASN A 60 -9.25 -17.95 -4.61
CA ASN A 60 -7.83 -18.20 -4.33
C ASN A 60 -6.87 -17.17 -4.95
N SER A 61 -7.36 -16.29 -5.83
CA SER A 61 -6.57 -15.20 -6.40
C SER A 61 -6.71 -13.88 -5.63
N ALA A 62 -7.49 -13.86 -4.55
CA ALA A 62 -7.64 -12.71 -3.67
C ALA A 62 -6.28 -12.33 -3.06
N ARG A 63 -5.90 -11.07 -3.26
CA ARG A 63 -4.61 -10.53 -2.81
C ARG A 63 -4.70 -9.03 -2.62
N MET A 64 -3.65 -8.49 -2.03
CA MET A 64 -3.41 -7.06 -1.90
C MET A 64 -2.13 -6.72 -2.68
N GLU A 65 -2.08 -5.52 -3.25
CA GLU A 65 -0.94 -5.01 -3.99
C GLU A 65 -0.47 -3.72 -3.37
N PHE A 66 0.71 -3.75 -2.75
CA PHE A 66 1.40 -2.57 -2.25
C PHE A 66 2.17 -1.91 -3.40
N ARG A 67 1.78 -0.70 -3.78
CA ARG A 67 2.23 -0.04 -5.02
C ARG A 67 3.41 0.91 -4.83
N ALA A 68 3.76 1.26 -3.59
CA ALA A 68 4.89 2.15 -3.36
C ALA A 68 6.25 1.48 -3.62
N LEU A 69 6.41 0.18 -3.32
CA LEU A 69 7.70 -0.52 -3.38
C LEU A 69 8.54 -0.21 -4.64
N ASP A 70 9.72 0.34 -4.44
CA ASP A 70 10.69 0.67 -5.48
C ASP A 70 11.59 -0.54 -5.82
N PRO A 71 11.82 -0.89 -7.11
CA PRO A 71 12.72 -1.97 -7.49
C PRO A 71 14.17 -1.86 -7.00
N VAL A 72 14.64 -0.68 -6.57
CA VAL A 72 16.01 -0.54 -6.02
C VAL A 72 16.10 -0.90 -4.54
N ALA A 73 14.98 -1.14 -3.85
CA ALA A 73 14.97 -1.56 -2.46
C ALA A 73 15.52 -2.98 -2.31
N ASN A 74 16.16 -3.27 -1.17
CA ASN A 74 16.53 -4.63 -0.84
C ASN A 74 15.25 -5.48 -0.64
N PRO A 75 14.99 -6.48 -1.51
CA PRO A 75 13.71 -7.20 -1.49
C PRO A 75 13.50 -8.02 -0.21
N TYR A 76 14.59 -8.50 0.42
CA TYR A 76 14.50 -9.23 1.68
C TYR A 76 14.00 -8.33 2.81
N LEU A 77 14.55 -7.12 2.91
CA LEU A 77 14.12 -6.14 3.91
C LEU A 77 12.71 -5.63 3.62
N ALA A 78 12.42 -5.30 2.36
CA ALA A 78 11.11 -4.81 1.95
C ALA A 78 9.99 -5.80 2.28
N TYR A 79 10.15 -7.08 1.95
CA TYR A 79 9.15 -8.09 2.27
C TYR A 79 9.06 -8.37 3.77
N SER A 80 10.18 -8.28 4.50
CA SER A 80 10.19 -8.46 5.96
C SER A 80 9.38 -7.38 6.66
N VAL A 81 9.57 -6.10 6.29
CA VAL A 81 8.83 -4.99 6.92
C VAL A 81 7.35 -4.98 6.52
N LEU A 82 7.01 -5.33 5.28
CA LEU A 82 5.62 -5.45 4.84
C LEU A 82 4.89 -6.58 5.59
N LEU A 83 5.55 -7.71 5.78
CA LEU A 83 5.00 -8.83 6.54
C LEU A 83 4.83 -8.45 8.01
N ALA A 84 5.84 -7.84 8.62
CA ALA A 84 5.79 -7.41 10.01
C ALA A 84 4.66 -6.38 10.25
N ALA A 85 4.54 -5.37 9.38
CA ALA A 85 3.47 -4.38 9.44
C ALA A 85 2.08 -5.01 9.35
N GLY A 86 1.90 -5.96 8.43
CA GLY A 86 0.62 -6.65 8.28
C GLY A 86 0.30 -7.59 9.45
N LEU A 87 1.29 -8.30 10.00
CA LEU A 87 1.10 -9.14 11.18
C LEU A 87 0.76 -8.31 12.42
N ASP A 88 1.41 -7.17 12.63
CA ASP A 88 1.09 -6.25 13.72
C ASP A 88 -0.36 -5.75 13.64
N GLY A 89 -0.86 -5.49 12.42
CA GLY A 89 -2.26 -5.16 12.18
C GLY A 89 -3.24 -6.27 12.59
N ILE A 90 -2.87 -7.54 12.36
CA ILE A 90 -3.65 -8.70 12.82
C ILE A 90 -3.63 -8.80 14.34
N ASP A 91 -2.44 -8.76 14.95
CA ASP A 91 -2.26 -8.94 16.39
C ASP A 91 -2.97 -7.87 17.20
N LYS A 92 -2.90 -6.60 16.76
CA LYS A 92 -3.60 -5.48 17.39
C LYS A 92 -5.05 -5.30 16.94
N GLN A 93 -5.56 -6.21 16.11
CA GLN A 93 -6.93 -6.18 15.58
C GLN A 93 -7.32 -4.83 14.94
N MET A 94 -6.39 -4.21 14.21
CA MET A 94 -6.57 -2.88 13.64
C MET A 94 -7.76 -2.84 12.68
N GLN A 95 -8.54 -1.76 12.78
CA GLN A 95 -9.68 -1.54 11.89
C GLN A 95 -9.20 -0.94 10.57
N LEU A 96 -9.64 -1.53 9.46
CA LEU A 96 -9.40 -0.98 8.14
C LEU A 96 -10.47 0.10 7.90
N GLY A 97 -10.04 1.34 7.67
CA GLY A 97 -10.93 2.44 7.32
C GLY A 97 -11.63 2.21 5.97
N GLU A 98 -12.56 3.10 5.63
CA GLU A 98 -13.27 3.04 4.35
C GLU A 98 -12.32 3.13 3.16
N PRO A 99 -12.61 2.43 2.05
CA PRO A 99 -11.83 2.55 0.83
C PRO A 99 -12.00 3.94 0.21
N THR A 100 -10.95 4.45 -0.41
CA THR A 100 -11.03 5.68 -1.19
C THR A 100 -11.73 5.42 -2.52
N SER A 101 -12.65 6.32 -2.90
CA SER A 101 -13.28 6.36 -4.22
C SER A 101 -12.27 6.64 -5.34
N ASP A 102 -12.66 6.36 -6.58
CA ASP A 102 -11.78 6.05 -7.72
C ASP A 102 -10.82 7.17 -8.23
N ASP A 103 -10.81 8.37 -7.65
CA ASP A 103 -9.83 9.41 -7.97
C ASP A 103 -9.16 9.99 -6.71
N VAL A 104 -8.09 9.33 -6.28
CA VAL A 104 -7.21 9.78 -5.18
C VAL A 104 -6.48 11.09 -5.53
N TRP A 105 -6.44 11.48 -6.82
CA TRP A 105 -5.78 12.70 -7.29
C TRP A 105 -6.40 13.99 -6.73
N GLU A 106 -7.65 13.92 -6.25
CA GLU A 106 -8.36 15.05 -5.64
C GLU A 106 -8.29 15.04 -4.10
N LEU A 107 -7.60 14.08 -3.48
CA LEU A 107 -7.38 14.12 -2.03
C LEU A 107 -6.46 15.29 -1.70
N THR A 108 -6.94 16.20 -0.86
CA THR A 108 -6.17 17.25 -0.21
C THR A 108 -5.67 16.77 1.16
N ASP A 109 -4.57 17.36 1.64
CA ASP A 109 -4.05 17.11 2.98
C ASP A 109 -5.11 17.32 4.06
N ALA A 110 -5.08 16.46 5.09
CA ALA A 110 -5.92 16.54 6.29
C ALA A 110 -5.34 17.53 7.32
#